data_AF-A0A2N0DCL9-F1
#
_entry.id   AF-A0A2N0DCL9-F1
#
_cell.length_a   1.000
_cell.length_b   1.000
_cell.length_c   1.000
_cell.angle_alpha   90.00
_cell.angle_beta   90.00
_cell.angle_gamma   90.00
#
_symmetry.space_group_name_H-M   'P 1'
#
loop_
_entity.id
_entity.type
_entity.pdbx_description
1 polymer ?
#
loop_
_entity_poly.entity_id
_entity_poly.type
_entity_poly.pdbx_seq_one_letter_code
_entity_poly.pdbx_strand_id
1 'polypeptide(L)'
;MLHLTHDTEQLARRLAARVGRKPEDLIRAALEREAKALGVSDELPAKRRMTAAEMLAFGKKVAARPVLDPRSPQEIADDLNAL
;
A
#
# COMPACT_ATOMS: atom_id res chain seq x y z
N MET A 1 5.12 -23.29 -10.66
CA MET A 1 3.70 -23.37 -11.07
C MET A 1 2.87 -23.58 -9.81
N LEU A 2 1.81 -22.78 -9.61
CA LEU A 2 0.82 -23.04 -8.56
C LEU A 2 -0.14 -24.11 -9.07
N HIS A 3 -0.25 -25.24 -8.37
CA HIS A 3 -1.25 -26.25 -8.68
C HIS A 3 -2.58 -25.82 -8.04
N LEU A 4 -3.56 -25.48 -8.88
CA LEU A 4 -4.92 -25.22 -8.46
C LEU A 4 -5.69 -26.54 -8.40
N THR A 5 -6.66 -26.64 -7.49
CA THR A 5 -7.60 -27.76 -7.52
C THR A 5 -8.48 -27.66 -8.77
N HIS A 6 -9.03 -28.79 -9.20
CA HIS A 6 -9.89 -28.85 -10.38
C HIS A 6 -11.08 -27.89 -10.29
N ASP A 7 -11.68 -27.77 -9.11
CA ASP A 7 -12.83 -26.90 -8.87
C ASP A 7 -12.48 -25.41 -9.02
N THR A 8 -11.34 -24.98 -8.48
CA THR A 8 -10.85 -23.61 -8.61
C THR A 8 -10.53 -23.28 -10.08
N GLU A 9 -9.95 -24.22 -10.82
CA GLU A 9 -9.68 -24.06 -12.24
C GLU A 9 -10.98 -23.91 -13.05
N GLN A 10 -11.98 -24.77 -12.80
CA GLN A 10 -13.28 -24.67 -13.46
C GLN A 10 -14.00 -23.34 -13.16
N LEU A 11 -13.90 -22.84 -11.93
CA LEU A 11 -14.45 -21.54 -11.55
C LEU A 11 -13.75 -20.41 -12.31
N ALA A 12 -12.42 -20.41 -12.36
CA ALA A 12 -11.62 -19.42 -13.07
C ALA A 12 -11.96 -19.40 -14.57
N ARG A 13 -12.11 -20.58 -15.20
CA ARG A 13 -12.51 -20.72 -16.62
C ARG A 13 -13.91 -20.18 -16.90
N ARG A 14 -14.90 -20.48 -16.04
CA ARG A 14 -16.26 -19.96 -16.20
C ARG A 14 -16.32 -18.45 -16.07
N LEU A 15 -15.59 -17.89 -15.10
CA LEU A 15 -15.50 -16.45 -14.92
C LEU A 15 -14.81 -15.80 -16.14
N ALA A 16 -13.67 -16.34 -16.57
CA ALA A 16 -12.94 -15.93 -17.77
C ALA A 16 -13.83 -15.84 -19.01
N ALA A 17 -14.62 -16.89 -19.27
CA ALA A 17 -15.56 -16.93 -20.38
C ALA A 17 -16.62 -15.82 -20.28
N ARG A 18 -17.09 -15.50 -19.08
CA ARG A 18 -18.12 -14.46 -18.87
C ARG A 18 -17.59 -13.04 -19.02
N VAL A 19 -16.35 -12.78 -18.59
CA VAL A 19 -15.74 -11.43 -18.66
C VAL A 19 -14.89 -11.22 -19.93
N GLY A 20 -14.70 -12.26 -20.75
CA GLY A 20 -13.91 -12.18 -21.98
C GLY A 20 -12.41 -11.98 -21.73
N ARG A 21 -11.89 -12.46 -20.60
CA ARG A 21 -10.46 -12.34 -20.22
C ARG A 21 -9.84 -13.71 -20.05
N LYS A 22 -8.50 -13.80 -20.06
CA LYS A 22 -7.81 -15.07 -19.75
C LYS A 22 -7.97 -15.41 -18.25
N PRO A 23 -8.06 -16.69 -17.89
CA PRO A 23 -8.11 -17.11 -16.48
C PRO A 23 -6.91 -16.58 -15.67
N GLU A 24 -5.71 -16.56 -16.25
CA GLU A 24 -4.52 -16.05 -15.56
C GLU A 24 -4.63 -14.56 -15.22
N ASP A 25 -5.16 -13.74 -16.14
CA ASP A 25 -5.32 -12.29 -15.93
C ASP A 25 -6.33 -12.00 -14.83
N LEU A 26 -7.39 -12.81 -14.74
CA LEU A 26 -8.38 -12.70 -13.67
C LEU A 26 -7.82 -13.10 -12.31
N ILE A 27 -7.09 -14.22 -12.25
CA ILE A 27 -6.45 -14.70 -11.03
C ILE A 27 -5.44 -13.65 -10.54
N ARG A 28 -4.61 -13.11 -11.45
CA ARG A 28 -3.67 -12.03 -11.16
C ARG A 28 -4.37 -10.81 -10.56
N ALA A 29 -5.40 -10.29 -11.24
CA ALA A 29 -6.11 -9.10 -10.77
C ALA A 29 -6.81 -9.31 -9.41
N ALA A 30 -7.36 -10.51 -9.16
CA ALA A 30 -7.95 -10.86 -7.88
C ALA A 30 -6.89 -10.88 -6.76
N LEU A 31 -5.74 -11.52 -7.02
CA LEU A 31 -4.63 -11.57 -6.07
C LEU A 31 -4.02 -10.20 -5.80
N GLU A 32 -3.86 -9.34 -6.81
CA GLU A 32 -3.37 -7.97 -6.66
C GLU A 32 -4.32 -7.13 -5.78
N ARG A 33 -5.63 -7.28 -5.96
CA ARG A 33 -6.63 -6.60 -5.15
C ARG A 33 -6.58 -7.06 -3.69
N GLU A 34 -6.51 -8.36 -3.44
CA GLU A 34 -6.39 -8.91 -2.07
C GLU A 34 -5.05 -8.52 -1.44
N ALA A 35 -3.95 -8.58 -2.19
CA ALA A 35 -2.63 -8.16 -1.72
C ALA A 35 -2.61 -6.68 -1.34
N LYS A 36 -3.29 -5.81 -2.09
CA LYS A 36 -3.45 -4.40 -1.75
C LYS A 36 -4.31 -4.20 -0.49
N ALA A 37 -5.42 -4.93 -0.36
CA ALA A 37 -6.31 -4.84 0.79
C ALA A 37 -5.63 -5.30 2.09
N LEU A 38 -4.78 -6.32 2.00
CA LEU A 38 -4.05 -6.90 3.12
C LEU A 38 -2.68 -6.24 3.36
N GLY A 39 -2.30 -5.22 2.57
CA GLY A 39 -1.00 -4.55 2.69
C GLY A 39 0.20 -5.45 2.35
N VAL A 40 -0.01 -6.54 1.62
CA VAL A 40 1.05 -7.47 1.16
C VAL A 40 1.70 -6.98 -0.14
N SER A 41 0.99 -6.15 -0.91
CA SER A 41 1.50 -5.47 -2.10
C SER A 41 2.45 -4.32 -1.72
N ASP A 42 3.47 -4.61 -0.93
CA ASP A 42 4.53 -3.69 -0.51
C ASP A 42 5.53 -3.44 -1.64
N GLU A 43 5.06 -2.94 -2.79
CA GLU A 43 5.82 -1.83 -3.38
C GLU A 43 5.47 -0.59 -2.58
N LEU A 44 5.99 -0.52 -1.34
CA LEU A 44 6.16 0.76 -0.67
C LEU A 44 6.80 1.68 -1.71
N PRO A 45 6.21 2.85 -2.03
CA PRO A 45 6.75 3.72 -3.05
C PRO A 45 8.23 3.92 -2.73
N ALA A 46 9.09 3.55 -3.68
CA ALA A 46 10.54 3.55 -3.49
C ALA A 46 10.93 4.81 -2.75
N LYS A 47 11.49 4.68 -1.54
CA LYS A 47 11.81 5.82 -0.66
C LYS A 47 12.50 6.88 -1.51
N ARG A 48 11.80 7.97 -1.82
CA ARG A 48 12.33 9.02 -2.69
C ARG A 48 13.56 9.58 -1.99
N ARG A 49 14.74 9.32 -2.56
CA ARG A 49 15.97 9.95 -2.07
C ARG A 49 15.86 11.43 -2.35
N MET A 50 15.96 12.24 -1.30
CA MET A 50 16.01 13.69 -1.40
C MET A 50 17.47 14.13 -1.35
N THR A 51 17.84 15.06 -2.23
CA THR A 51 19.10 15.80 -2.12
C THR A 51 19.08 16.68 -0.86
N ALA A 52 20.25 17.12 -0.40
CA ALA A 52 20.34 18.06 0.72
C ALA A 52 19.55 19.35 0.48
N ALA A 53 19.56 19.85 -0.76
CA ALA A 53 18.79 21.03 -1.15
C ALA A 53 17.27 20.80 -1.06
N GLU A 54 16.79 19.64 -1.50
CA GLU A 54 15.38 19.26 -1.38
C GLU A 54 14.95 19.10 0.09
N MET A 55 15.82 18.55 0.95
CA MET A 55 15.55 18.46 2.39
C MET A 55 15.44 19.83 3.05
N LEU A 56 16.35 20.76 2.72
CA LEU A 56 16.31 22.13 3.25
C LEU A 56 15.06 22.89 2.78
N ALA A 57 14.68 22.74 1.51
CA ALA A 57 13.47 23.34 0.97
C ALA A 57 12.21 22.78 1.65
N PHE A 58 12.18 21.47 1.89
CA PHE A 58 11.10 20.82 2.64
C PHE A 58 11.02 21.33 4.08
N GLY A 59 12.15 21.42 4.79
CA GLY A 59 12.20 21.96 6.16
C GLY A 59 11.64 23.37 6.26
N LYS A 60 12.01 24.26 5.33
CA LYS A 60 11.45 25.63 5.25
C LYS A 60 9.93 25.62 5.05
N LYS A 61 9.43 24.73 4.19
CA LYS A 61 7.99 24.58 3.95
C LYS A 61 7.25 24.12 5.21
N VAL A 62 7.80 23.17 5.96
CA VAL A 62 7.19 22.66 7.21
C VAL A 62 7.23 23.72 8.31
N ALA A 63 8.35 24.41 8.49
CA ALA A 63 8.51 25.44 9.53
C ALA A 63 7.57 26.64 9.35
N ALA A 64 7.12 26.91 8.13
CA ALA A 64 6.15 27.98 7.85
C ALA A 64 4.69 27.60 8.17
N ARG A 65 4.40 26.33 8.52
CA ARG A 65 3.04 25.88 8.82
C ARG A 65 2.69 26.17 10.27
N PRO A 66 1.42 26.44 10.58
CA PRO A 66 0.98 26.58 11.96
C PRO A 66 1.17 25.26 12.73
N VAL A 67 1.49 25.38 14.01
CA VAL A 67 1.53 24.24 14.94
C VAL A 67 0.07 23.82 15.20
N LEU A 68 -0.25 22.57 14.85
CA LEU A 68 -1.61 22.02 14.99
C LEU A 68 -1.85 21.36 16.34
N ASP A 69 -0.79 20.84 16.96
CA ASP A 69 -0.84 20.21 18.27
C ASP A 69 0.09 20.99 19.21
N PRO A 70 -0.46 21.65 20.25
CA PRO A 70 0.33 22.44 21.18
C PRO A 70 1.07 21.59 22.23
N ARG A 71 0.79 20.28 22.30
CA ARG A 71 1.47 19.36 23.21
C ARG A 71 2.96 19.32 22.92
N SER A 72 3.74 19.14 23.97
CA SER A 72 5.18 18.92 23.84
C SER A 72 5.48 17.59 23.14
N PRO A 73 6.65 17.45 22.51
CA PRO A 73 7.05 16.18 21.91
C PRO A 73 7.02 14.98 22.88
N GLN A 74 7.29 15.22 24.18
CA GLN A 74 7.26 14.18 25.20
C GLN A 74 5.84 13.72 25.50
N GLU A 75 4.90 14.65 25.67
CA GLU A 75 3.48 14.30 25.91
C GLU A 75 2.89 13.51 24.74
N ILE A 76 3.29 13.84 23.51
CA ILE A 76 2.87 13.08 22.32
C ILE A 76 3.47 11.67 22.33
N ALA A 77 4.76 11.53 22.70
CA ALA A 77 5.43 10.24 22.75
C ALA A 77 4.84 9.33 23.83
N ASP A 78 4.52 9.88 25.00
CA ASP A 78 3.93 9.13 26.12
C ASP A 78 2.53 8.62 25.77
N ASP A 79 1.71 9.43 25.09
CA ASP A 79 0.38 9.07 24.59
C ASP A 79 0.44 7.90 23.57
N LEU A 80 1.39 7.96 22.64
CA LEU A 80 1.60 6.88 21.65
C LEU A 80 2.04 5.56 22.28
N ASN A 81 2.86 5.60 23.34
CA ASN A 81 3.32 4.40 24.04
C ASN A 81 2.26 3.78 24.96
N ALA A 82 1.16 4.49 25.24
CA ALA A 82 0.06 4.02 26.05
C ALA A 82 -1.05 3.30 25.26
N LEU A 83 -0.95 3.26 23.92
CA LEU A 83 -1.84 2.57 22.98
C LEU A 83 -1.36 1.14 22.67
#